data_AF-A0A9E2AJU6-F1
#
_entry.id   AF-A0A9E2AJU6-F1
#
_cell.length_a   1.000
_cell.length_b   1.000
_cell.length_c   1.000
_cell.angle_alpha   90.00
_cell.angle_beta   90.00
_cell.angle_gamma   90.00
#
_symmetry.space_group_name_H-M   'P 1'
#
loop_
_entity.id
_entity.type
_entity.pdbx_description
1 polymer ?
#
loop_
_entity_poly.entity_id
_entity_poly.type
_entity_poly.pdbx_seq_one_letter_code
_entity_poly.pdbx_strand_id
1 'polypeptide(L)'
;MSRINHTFVILIGISIGFCACSIDSKSEKEAISNTVSTINKEQDVKENTSVISTKETPVFNSNTAILEVDSASNRETRESISELDKVENEENELGIPKREVPAKKKKKARIEFSGTTYDFGEIEEGDQISHTFKFQNTGKQPLVIKDVQVSCGCTVPSYPFIPIDPGDTGEIKIIFNSKGKFGTQKPLISVLSNAENPQVKLYLSGDVKHVFEQSKTIDTVQQQQ
;
A
#
# COMPACT_ATOMS: atom_id res chain seq x y z
N MET A 1 25.32 -49.28 69.42
CA MET A 1 24.46 -48.12 69.75
C MET A 1 23.38 -48.03 68.69
N SER A 2 22.14 -47.99 69.15
CA SER A 2 20.92 -48.29 68.42
C SER A 2 20.29 -47.01 67.85
N ARG A 3 19.91 -47.09 66.57
CA ARG A 3 18.68 -46.58 65.92
C ARG A 3 18.25 -45.09 66.03
N ILE A 4 17.62 -44.69 64.92
CA ILE A 4 16.64 -43.60 64.69
C ILE A 4 17.24 -42.24 64.31
N ASN A 5 17.10 -41.88 63.03
CA ASN A 5 16.68 -40.54 62.60
C ASN A 5 15.96 -40.61 61.24
N HIS A 6 14.64 -40.84 61.35
CA HIS A 6 13.55 -40.15 60.68
C HIS A 6 13.73 -39.66 59.22
N THR A 7 13.50 -40.57 58.28
CA THR A 7 13.14 -40.24 56.88
C THR A 7 11.70 -39.71 56.85
N PHE A 8 11.53 -38.43 56.52
CA PHE A 8 10.21 -37.84 56.27
C PHE A 8 10.29 -36.95 55.03
N VAL A 9 9.94 -37.50 53.88
CA VAL A 9 9.57 -36.72 52.69
C VAL A 9 8.26 -37.32 52.19
N ILE A 10 7.17 -36.62 52.50
CA ILE A 10 5.82 -36.94 52.05
C ILE A 10 5.72 -36.52 50.58
N LEU A 11 5.63 -37.52 49.70
CA LEU A 11 5.15 -37.38 48.32
C LEU A 11 3.63 -37.40 48.34
N ILE A 12 3.00 -36.24 48.15
CA ILE A 12 1.56 -36.16 47.87
C ILE A 12 1.38 -36.28 46.36
N GLY A 13 1.01 -37.48 45.92
CA GLY A 13 0.54 -37.74 44.57
C GLY A 13 -0.89 -37.22 44.39
N ILE A 14 -1.09 -36.37 43.38
CA ILE A 14 -2.40 -36.08 42.81
C ILE A 14 -2.52 -36.90 41.54
N SER A 15 -3.18 -38.04 41.68
CA SER A 15 -3.79 -38.81 40.60
C SER A 15 -5.26 -38.37 40.45
N ILE A 16 -5.91 -38.76 39.36
CA ILE A 16 -7.28 -38.42 38.87
C ILE A 16 -7.22 -37.39 37.73
N GLY A 17 -7.61 -37.67 36.49
CA GLY A 17 -8.16 -38.88 35.90
C GLY A 17 -8.38 -38.62 34.40
N PHE A 18 -7.83 -39.49 33.57
CA PHE A 18 -8.13 -39.56 32.14
C PHE A 18 -9.57 -40.04 31.97
N CYS A 19 -10.41 -39.23 31.32
CA CYS A 19 -11.69 -39.70 30.81
C CYS A 19 -11.53 -39.95 29.31
N ALA A 20 -11.49 -41.23 28.94
CA ALA A 20 -11.54 -41.69 27.56
C ALA A 20 -13.01 -41.85 27.14
N CYS A 21 -13.39 -41.24 26.02
CA CYS A 21 -14.54 -41.67 25.24
C CYS A 21 -14.10 -41.78 23.78
N SER A 22 -13.83 -43.01 23.37
CA SER A 22 -13.74 -43.45 21.99
C SER A 22 -15.15 -43.57 21.42
N ILE A 23 -15.48 -42.82 20.36
CA ILE A 23 -16.63 -43.12 19.49
C ILE A 23 -16.19 -42.91 18.02
N ASP A 24 -16.52 -43.93 17.23
CA ASP A 24 -16.14 -44.29 15.89
C ASP A 24 -16.32 -43.27 14.75
N SER A 25 -15.47 -43.46 13.72
CA SER A 25 -15.74 -43.02 12.35
C SER A 25 -16.60 -44.04 11.59
N LYS A 26 -17.76 -43.63 11.04
CA LYS A 26 -18.30 -44.17 9.76
C LYS A 26 -19.50 -43.35 9.26
N SER A 27 -19.31 -42.72 8.09
CA SER A 27 -20.20 -42.74 6.90
C SER A 27 -21.74 -42.69 7.06
N GLU A 28 -22.37 -41.61 6.57
CA GLU A 28 -23.34 -41.55 5.43
C GLU A 28 -24.14 -40.21 5.49
N LYS A 29 -24.04 -39.37 4.44
CA LYS A 29 -25.09 -39.09 3.43
C LYS A 29 -26.42 -38.56 3.99
N GLU A 30 -26.70 -37.28 3.74
CA GLU A 30 -27.81 -36.79 2.90
C GLU A 30 -28.23 -35.35 3.23
N ALA A 31 -28.58 -34.63 2.16
CA ALA A 31 -29.63 -33.60 2.08
C ALA A 31 -29.52 -32.32 2.95
N ILE A 32 -29.05 -31.24 2.32
CA ILE A 32 -29.69 -29.92 2.47
C ILE A 32 -30.03 -29.40 1.08
N SER A 33 -31.16 -29.90 0.58
CA SER A 33 -31.95 -29.34 -0.51
C SER A 33 -33.22 -28.76 0.14
N ASN A 34 -33.66 -27.59 -0.34
CA ASN A 34 -34.89 -26.87 0.03
C ASN A 34 -34.77 -26.06 1.33
N THR A 35 -34.66 -24.74 1.28
CA THR A 35 -35.79 -23.80 1.09
C THR A 35 -35.11 -22.41 1.03
N VAL A 36 -35.33 -21.57 0.03
CA VAL A 36 -36.50 -20.70 -0.09
C VAL A 36 -36.69 -20.38 -1.58
N SER A 37 -37.71 -20.99 -2.15
CA SER A 37 -38.39 -20.50 -3.33
C SER A 37 -39.45 -19.48 -2.91
N THR A 38 -39.71 -18.53 -3.81
CA THR A 38 -40.98 -17.77 -3.93
C THR A 38 -41.03 -16.41 -3.23
N ILE A 39 -40.50 -15.38 -3.90
CA ILE A 39 -41.25 -14.13 -4.07
C ILE A 39 -41.09 -13.69 -5.54
N ASN A 40 -41.96 -14.21 -6.42
CA ASN A 40 -42.31 -13.58 -7.69
C ASN A 40 -43.64 -12.86 -7.47
N LYS A 41 -43.70 -11.53 -7.65
CA LYS A 41 -44.75 -10.92 -8.50
C LYS A 41 -44.52 -9.43 -8.71
N GLU A 42 -44.21 -9.12 -9.96
CA GLU A 42 -44.68 -7.97 -10.72
C GLU A 42 -46.06 -7.46 -10.25
N GLN A 43 -46.17 -6.17 -9.93
CA GLN A 43 -47.41 -5.41 -10.11
C GLN A 43 -47.09 -4.01 -10.64
N ASP A 44 -47.58 -3.76 -11.85
CA ASP A 44 -47.91 -2.46 -12.43
C ASP A 44 -48.63 -1.54 -11.42
N VAL A 45 -48.10 -0.34 -11.19
CA VAL A 45 -48.91 0.86 -10.94
C VAL A 45 -48.31 2.04 -11.70
N LYS A 46 -49.17 2.61 -12.56
CA LYS A 46 -48.97 3.76 -13.43
C LYS A 46 -49.04 5.09 -12.65
N GLU A 47 -48.41 6.11 -13.24
CA GLU A 47 -48.72 7.56 -13.17
C GLU A 47 -48.64 8.31 -11.83
N ASN A 48 -47.58 9.09 -11.67
CA ASN A 48 -47.61 10.57 -11.78
C ASN A 48 -46.13 11.01 -11.96
N THR A 49 -45.72 11.82 -12.94
CA THR A 49 -46.10 13.17 -13.34
C THR A 49 -45.89 14.22 -12.25
N SER A 50 -44.64 14.65 -12.08
CA SER A 50 -44.33 16.07 -11.82
C SER A 50 -42.94 16.44 -12.34
N VAL A 51 -42.97 16.99 -13.56
CA VAL A 51 -42.11 18.04 -14.13
C VAL A 51 -41.04 18.64 -13.19
N ILE A 52 -39.76 18.45 -13.50
CA ILE A 52 -38.75 19.51 -13.40
C ILE A 52 -37.94 19.53 -14.70
N SER A 53 -38.03 20.68 -15.34
CA SER A 53 -37.51 21.07 -16.64
C SER A 53 -36.04 21.47 -16.54
N THR A 54 -35.28 21.13 -17.59
CA THR A 54 -34.11 21.85 -18.15
C THR A 54 -32.83 21.93 -17.28
N LYS A 55 -31.59 21.79 -17.76
CA LYS A 55 -31.00 21.90 -19.10
C LYS A 55 -29.56 21.36 -19.05
N GLU A 56 -29.18 20.66 -20.11
CA GLU A 56 -27.90 20.75 -20.85
C GLU A 56 -26.55 20.35 -20.19
N THR A 57 -25.98 19.32 -20.81
CA THR A 57 -24.58 18.94 -20.91
C THR A 57 -23.66 20.06 -21.40
N PRO A 58 -22.34 19.94 -21.16
CA PRO A 58 -21.42 20.18 -22.27
C PRO A 58 -20.39 19.06 -22.45
N VAL A 59 -20.51 18.43 -23.62
CA VAL A 59 -19.42 17.80 -24.39
C VAL A 59 -18.46 18.92 -24.84
N PHE A 60 -17.15 18.74 -24.73
CA PHE A 60 -16.18 19.64 -25.36
C PHE A 60 -15.08 18.86 -26.10
N ASN A 61 -15.32 18.63 -27.39
CA ASN A 61 -14.36 18.59 -28.49
C ASN A 61 -14.85 19.66 -29.50
N SER A 62 -14.09 20.32 -30.37
CA SER A 62 -12.78 20.10 -31.00
C SER A 62 -12.29 21.44 -31.60
N ASN A 63 -10.97 21.61 -31.68
CA ASN A 63 -10.15 22.19 -32.77
C ASN A 63 -10.74 23.30 -33.67
N THR A 64 -10.03 24.44 -33.78
CA THR A 64 -9.44 24.98 -35.05
C THR A 64 -8.63 26.28 -34.83
N ALA A 65 -7.39 26.23 -35.34
CA ALA A 65 -6.50 27.26 -35.90
C ALA A 65 -6.48 28.71 -35.37
N ILE A 66 -5.30 29.14 -34.89
CA ILE A 66 -4.74 30.47 -35.18
C ILE A 66 -3.22 30.34 -35.43
N LEU A 67 -2.88 30.48 -36.71
CA LEU A 67 -1.74 31.11 -37.38
C LEU A 67 -0.38 31.30 -36.67
N GLU A 68 0.64 30.80 -37.36
CA GLU A 68 2.07 31.09 -37.25
C GLU A 68 2.40 32.53 -37.71
N VAL A 69 3.31 33.19 -36.99
CA VAL A 69 4.26 34.18 -37.55
C VAL A 69 5.59 34.09 -36.78
N ASP A 70 6.49 33.31 -37.37
CA ASP A 70 7.91 33.57 -37.61
C ASP A 70 8.73 34.57 -36.75
N SER A 71 9.87 34.03 -36.27
CA SER A 71 11.23 34.58 -36.36
C SER A 71 11.82 35.49 -35.27
N ALA A 72 13.15 35.30 -35.14
CA ALA A 72 14.17 36.04 -34.37
C ALA A 72 14.20 35.73 -32.85
N SER A 73 14.98 34.74 -32.38
CA SER A 73 16.45 34.77 -32.27
C SER A 73 16.97 36.12 -31.79
N ASN A 74 17.15 36.28 -30.47
CA ASN A 74 18.07 37.27 -29.94
C ASN A 74 19.11 36.58 -29.05
N ARG A 75 20.23 36.26 -29.69
CA ARG A 75 21.51 35.83 -29.11
C ARG A 75 22.44 37.00 -29.35
N GLU A 76 22.99 37.57 -28.28
CA GLU A 76 24.21 38.40 -28.18
C GLU A 76 24.12 39.13 -26.82
N THR A 77 25.15 39.25 -25.98
CA THR A 77 26.59 39.21 -26.17
C THR A 77 27.26 38.76 -24.86
N ARG A 78 28.36 38.04 -25.01
CA ARG A 78 29.33 37.71 -23.97
C ARG A 78 30.61 38.43 -24.38
N GLU A 79 31.07 39.41 -23.61
CA GLU A 79 32.44 39.95 -23.60
C GLU A 79 32.53 40.94 -22.43
N SER A 80 33.26 40.56 -21.37
CA SER A 80 34.64 41.01 -21.11
C SER A 80 34.66 42.30 -20.31
N ILE A 81 34.86 42.19 -19.00
CA ILE A 81 35.49 43.27 -18.23
C ILE A 81 36.50 42.62 -17.28
N SER A 82 37.77 42.89 -17.60
CA SER A 82 38.98 42.66 -16.84
C SER A 82 39.05 43.58 -15.62
N GLU A 83 39.53 43.01 -14.50
CA GLU A 83 40.52 43.56 -13.53
C GLU A 83 40.39 45.03 -13.10
N LEU A 84 40.01 45.26 -11.84
CA LEU A 84 40.88 45.54 -10.67
C LEU A 84 41.02 47.05 -10.44
N ASP A 85 40.49 47.53 -9.32
CA ASP A 85 41.23 48.49 -8.51
C ASP A 85 40.85 48.38 -7.03
N LYS A 86 41.89 48.39 -6.22
CA LYS A 86 41.90 48.31 -4.76
C LYS A 86 41.56 49.68 -4.18
N VAL A 87 40.69 49.74 -3.17
CA VAL A 87 40.79 50.75 -2.10
C VAL A 87 40.53 50.05 -0.77
N GLU A 88 41.55 50.10 0.08
CA GLU A 88 41.56 49.63 1.46
C GLU A 88 40.73 50.54 2.38
N ASN A 89 40.16 49.90 3.41
CA ASN A 89 39.95 50.36 4.78
C ASN A 89 39.14 51.64 5.04
N GLU A 90 38.03 51.51 5.78
CA GLU A 90 38.01 51.93 7.19
C GLU A 90 36.72 51.47 7.90
N GLU A 91 36.92 51.07 9.14
CA GLU A 91 35.93 50.59 10.10
C GLU A 91 34.98 51.72 10.48
N ASN A 92 33.67 51.44 10.50
CA ASN A 92 32.88 52.05 11.57
C ASN A 92 31.72 51.17 11.99
N GLU A 93 31.84 50.70 13.23
CA GLU A 93 30.84 50.00 14.00
C GLU A 93 29.61 50.87 14.25
N LEU A 94 28.44 50.35 13.91
CA LEU A 94 27.27 50.55 14.76
C LEU A 94 26.73 49.16 15.10
N GLY A 95 27.17 48.66 16.26
CA GLY A 95 26.82 47.37 16.83
C GLY A 95 25.32 47.21 17.06
N ILE A 96 24.63 46.66 16.07
CA ILE A 96 23.39 45.94 16.31
C ILE A 96 23.78 44.47 16.53
N PRO A 97 23.73 43.93 17.76
CA PRO A 97 23.98 42.52 17.97
C PRO A 97 22.97 41.73 17.14
N LYS A 98 23.47 40.96 16.16
CA LYS A 98 22.68 39.99 15.41
C LYS A 98 22.26 38.93 16.41
N ARG A 99 21.12 39.16 17.06
CA ARG A 99 20.51 38.25 18.03
C ARG A 99 20.15 37.00 17.24
N GLU A 100 21.02 35.99 17.29
CA GLU A 100 20.72 34.65 16.81
C GLU A 100 19.53 34.15 17.62
N VAL A 101 18.34 34.33 17.08
CA VAL A 101 17.13 33.74 17.67
C VAL A 101 17.33 32.24 17.54
N PRO A 102 17.43 31.47 18.64
CA PRO A 102 17.61 30.04 18.55
C PRO A 102 16.44 29.47 17.77
N ALA A 103 16.72 28.92 16.59
CA ALA A 103 15.72 28.33 15.72
C ALA A 103 15.07 27.17 16.50
N LYS A 104 13.88 27.42 17.05
CA LYS A 104 13.04 26.40 17.70
C LYS A 104 12.83 25.28 16.68
N LYS A 105 13.51 24.14 16.87
CA LYS A 105 13.33 22.95 16.02
C LYS A 105 11.85 22.59 16.02
N LYS A 106 11.16 22.85 14.90
CA LYS A 106 9.76 22.47 14.73
C LYS A 106 9.68 20.96 14.89
N LYS A 107 8.92 20.49 15.87
CA LYS A 107 8.61 19.06 16.05
C LYS A 107 7.93 18.59 14.76
N LYS A 108 8.44 17.55 14.09
CA LYS A 108 7.89 16.99 12.84
C LYS A 108 7.31 15.59 13.07
N ALA A 109 6.44 15.14 12.17
CA ALA A 109 6.06 13.73 12.06
C ALA A 109 7.25 12.91 11.51
N ARG A 110 7.33 11.63 11.85
CA ARG A 110 8.37 10.71 11.39
C ARG A 110 7.76 9.34 11.15
N ILE A 111 8.01 8.74 10.00
CA ILE A 111 7.48 7.42 9.64
C ILE A 111 8.62 6.40 9.59
N GLU A 112 8.44 5.29 10.30
CA GLU A 112 9.37 4.16 10.33
C GLU A 112 8.64 2.87 9.97
N PHE A 113 9.13 2.14 8.97
CA PHE A 113 8.58 0.86 8.53
C PHE A 113 9.34 -0.30 9.18
N SER A 114 8.64 -1.39 9.51
CA SER A 114 9.29 -2.63 9.99
C SER A 114 10.16 -3.30 8.92
N GLY A 115 9.84 -3.08 7.65
CA GLY A 115 10.61 -3.53 6.50
C GLY A 115 10.18 -2.77 5.25
N THR A 116 11.12 -2.57 4.32
CA THR A 116 10.87 -1.84 3.06
C THR A 116 10.85 -2.74 1.84
N THR A 117 11.21 -4.01 1.99
CA THR A 117 11.20 -4.98 0.88
C THR A 117 10.51 -6.25 1.35
N TYR A 118 9.61 -6.76 0.53
CA TYR A 118 8.99 -8.06 0.71
C TYR A 118 9.34 -8.94 -0.48
N ASP A 119 9.96 -10.09 -0.21
CA ASP A 119 10.24 -11.12 -1.21
C ASP A 119 9.12 -12.16 -1.17
N PHE A 120 8.39 -12.30 -2.27
CA PHE A 120 7.34 -13.31 -2.41
C PHE A 120 7.85 -14.63 -2.99
N GLY A 121 9.15 -14.72 -3.30
CA GLY A 121 9.77 -15.90 -3.88
C GLY A 121 9.32 -16.14 -5.31
N GLU A 122 8.96 -17.38 -5.61
CA GLU A 122 8.56 -17.81 -6.95
C GLU A 122 7.07 -18.10 -6.99
N ILE A 123 6.37 -17.54 -7.97
CA ILE A 123 4.91 -17.67 -8.16
C ILE A 123 4.59 -17.99 -9.61
N GLU A 124 3.37 -18.45 -9.89
CA GLU A 124 2.90 -18.71 -11.25
C GLU A 124 2.24 -17.44 -11.84
N GLU A 125 2.26 -17.34 -13.18
CA GLU A 125 1.52 -16.29 -13.87
C GLU A 125 0.01 -16.41 -13.59
N GLY A 126 -0.60 -15.31 -13.16
CA GLY A 126 -2.01 -15.25 -12.78
C GLY A 126 -2.26 -15.26 -11.27
N ASP A 127 -1.24 -15.61 -10.47
CA ASP A 127 -1.29 -15.53 -9.02
C ASP A 127 -1.49 -14.10 -8.50
N GLN A 128 -2.10 -14.02 -7.32
CA GLN A 128 -2.32 -12.77 -6.61
C GLN A 128 -1.65 -12.83 -5.24
N ILE A 129 -0.66 -11.95 -5.04
CA ILE A 129 0.08 -11.84 -3.78
C ILE A 129 -0.45 -10.66 -2.98
N SER A 130 -0.63 -10.84 -1.68
CA SER A 130 -1.04 -9.79 -0.75
C SER A 130 -0.02 -9.69 0.38
N HIS A 131 0.52 -8.48 0.59
CA HIS A 131 1.44 -8.19 1.69
C HIS A 131 1.05 -6.90 2.41
N THR A 132 1.30 -6.85 3.72
CA THR A 132 1.00 -5.68 4.55
C THR A 132 2.28 -5.12 5.16
N PHE A 133 2.67 -3.92 4.74
CA PHE A 133 3.75 -3.17 5.35
C PHE A 133 3.25 -2.42 6.58
N LYS A 134 3.78 -2.78 7.75
CA LYS A 134 3.50 -2.08 9.00
C LYS A 134 4.48 -0.92 9.19
N PHE A 135 3.96 0.20 9.68
CA PHE A 135 4.76 1.37 10.03
C PHE A 135 4.32 1.96 11.36
N GLN A 136 5.17 2.79 11.94
CA GLN A 136 4.92 3.52 13.17
C GLN A 136 5.23 5.01 12.97
N ASN A 137 4.42 5.88 13.59
CA ASN A 137 4.75 7.29 13.73
C ASN A 137 5.67 7.52 14.93
N THR A 138 6.98 7.57 14.71
CA THR A 138 7.98 7.85 15.77
C THR A 138 8.20 9.35 15.99
N GLY A 139 7.38 10.19 15.36
CA GLY A 139 7.45 11.64 15.42
C GLY A 139 6.79 12.24 16.65
N LYS A 140 6.62 13.56 16.62
CA LYS A 140 5.95 14.34 17.68
C LYS A 140 4.71 15.08 17.17
N GLN A 141 4.29 14.80 15.94
CA GLN A 141 3.08 15.33 15.31
C GLN A 141 2.33 14.18 14.62
N PRO A 142 1.01 14.30 14.43
CA PRO A 142 0.25 13.33 13.64
C PRO A 142 0.82 13.17 12.24
N LEU A 143 0.97 11.92 11.83
CA LEU A 143 1.45 11.50 10.52
C LEU A 143 0.26 11.36 9.58
N VAL A 144 0.34 11.99 8.41
CA VAL A 144 -0.67 11.90 7.36
C VAL A 144 -0.02 11.34 6.11
N ILE A 145 -0.54 10.22 5.63
CA ILE A 145 -0.21 9.67 4.32
C ILE A 145 -0.97 10.48 3.28
N LYS A 146 -0.23 11.14 2.39
CA LYS A 146 -0.80 12.00 1.34
C LYS A 146 -1.23 11.18 0.14
N ASP A 147 -0.37 10.25 -0.27
CA ASP A 147 -0.57 9.43 -1.45
C ASP A 147 0.33 8.19 -1.40
N VAL A 148 -0.04 7.14 -2.12
CA VAL A 148 0.76 5.93 -2.32
C VAL A 148 0.78 5.60 -3.80
N GLN A 149 1.92 5.88 -4.43
CA GLN A 149 2.11 5.75 -5.87
C GLN A 149 2.77 4.43 -6.21
N VAL A 150 2.24 3.72 -7.21
CA VAL A 150 2.79 2.44 -7.69
C VAL A 150 3.40 2.59 -9.07
N SER A 151 4.49 1.88 -9.34
CA SER A 151 5.17 1.94 -10.65
C SER A 151 4.45 1.17 -11.76
N CYS A 152 3.54 0.25 -11.42
CA CYS A 152 2.78 -0.59 -12.36
C CYS A 152 1.32 -0.68 -11.90
N GLY A 153 0.37 -0.56 -12.83
CA GLY A 153 -1.06 -0.72 -12.55
C GLY A 153 -1.49 -2.13 -12.12
N CYS A 154 -0.57 -3.09 -12.15
CA CYS A 154 -0.74 -4.44 -11.61
C CYS A 154 -0.67 -4.51 -10.08
N THR A 155 -0.33 -3.39 -9.41
CA THR A 155 -0.22 -3.29 -7.95
C THR A 155 -1.30 -2.35 -7.42
N VAL A 156 -2.07 -2.79 -6.44
CA VAL A 156 -3.14 -1.99 -5.82
C VAL A 156 -2.79 -1.73 -4.35
N PRO A 157 -2.57 -0.47 -3.94
CA PRO A 157 -2.34 -0.11 -2.56
C PRO A 157 -3.65 0.20 -1.82
N SER A 158 -3.68 -0.11 -0.52
CA SER A 158 -4.70 0.30 0.43
C SER A 158 -4.00 0.81 1.69
N TYR A 159 -4.33 2.03 2.12
CA TYR A 159 -3.65 2.73 3.20
C TYR A 159 -4.66 3.59 4.01
N PRO A 160 -4.35 3.95 5.27
CA PRO A 160 -5.22 4.79 6.07
C PRO A 160 -5.22 6.24 5.56
N PHE A 161 -6.42 6.83 5.46
CA PHE A 161 -6.63 8.26 5.16
C PHE A 161 -6.78 9.12 6.42
N ILE A 162 -6.80 8.49 7.59
CA ILE A 162 -6.84 9.18 8.88
C ILE A 162 -5.42 9.53 9.36
N PRO A 163 -5.24 10.66 10.05
CA PRO A 163 -3.98 10.94 10.73
C PRO A 163 -3.64 9.85 11.76
N ILE A 164 -2.37 9.46 11.81
CA ILE A 164 -1.82 8.50 12.78
C ILE A 164 -1.10 9.26 13.88
N ASP A 165 -1.55 9.12 15.12
CA ASP A 165 -0.99 9.88 16.24
C ASP A 165 0.45 9.45 16.60
N PRO A 166 1.22 10.29 17.30
CA PRO A 166 2.56 9.94 17.75
C PRO A 166 2.58 8.66 18.60
N GLY A 167 3.41 7.69 18.20
CA GLY A 167 3.53 6.38 18.85
C GLY A 167 2.63 5.30 18.25
N ASP A 168 1.59 5.68 17.51
CA ASP A 168 0.66 4.73 16.92
C ASP A 168 1.22 4.10 15.64
N THR A 169 0.66 2.94 15.30
CA THR A 169 1.02 2.16 14.13
C THR A 169 -0.06 2.27 13.05
N GLY A 170 0.38 2.13 11.81
CA GLY A 170 -0.48 2.03 10.65
C GLY A 170 -0.02 0.91 9.73
N GLU A 171 -0.86 0.58 8.76
CA GLU A 171 -0.61 -0.52 7.83
C GLU A 171 -0.89 -0.09 6.39
N ILE A 172 -0.03 -0.49 5.47
CA ILE A 172 -0.24 -0.32 4.02
C ILE A 172 -0.33 -1.72 3.42
N LYS A 173 -1.53 -2.10 2.97
CA LYS A 173 -1.77 -3.37 2.29
C LYS A 173 -1.53 -3.18 0.80
N ILE A 174 -0.71 -4.05 0.23
CA ILE A 174 -0.37 -4.08 -1.19
C ILE A 174 -0.83 -5.41 -1.77
N ILE A 175 -1.53 -5.33 -2.89
CA ILE A 175 -1.97 -6.49 -3.66
C ILE A 175 -1.30 -6.42 -5.03
N PHE A 176 -0.58 -7.47 -5.41
CA PHE A 176 0.09 -7.61 -6.71
C PHE A 176 -0.58 -8.72 -7.52
N ASN A 177 -0.95 -8.41 -8.75
CA ASN A 177 -1.51 -9.37 -9.71
C ASN A 177 -0.44 -9.69 -10.77
N SER A 178 -0.03 -10.97 -10.85
CA SER A 178 1.02 -11.43 -11.75
C SER A 178 0.52 -11.75 -13.17
N LYS A 179 -0.78 -11.58 -13.45
CA LYS A 179 -1.34 -11.85 -14.78
C LYS A 179 -0.63 -11.04 -15.87
N GLY A 180 -0.15 -11.71 -16.91
CA GLY A 180 0.62 -11.09 -17.99
C GLY A 180 2.03 -10.64 -17.56
N LYS A 181 2.57 -11.20 -16.47
CA LYS A 181 3.94 -10.93 -15.97
C LYS A 181 4.71 -12.24 -15.91
N PHE A 182 6.01 -12.17 -16.18
CA PHE A 182 6.93 -13.30 -16.16
C PHE A 182 8.37 -12.83 -15.92
N GLY A 183 9.22 -13.71 -15.38
CA GLY A 183 10.58 -13.39 -14.95
C GLY A 183 10.62 -12.55 -13.67
N THR A 184 11.78 -11.99 -13.36
CA THR A 184 12.00 -11.22 -12.13
C THR A 184 11.17 -9.95 -12.10
N GLN A 185 10.33 -9.82 -11.09
CA GLN A 185 9.51 -8.66 -10.83
C GLN A 185 10.04 -7.89 -9.63
N LYS A 186 10.06 -6.56 -9.75
CA LYS A 186 10.40 -5.65 -8.64
C LYS A 186 9.54 -4.39 -8.64
N PRO A 187 8.22 -4.50 -8.41
CA PRO A 187 7.36 -3.32 -8.37
C PRO A 187 7.76 -2.39 -7.22
N LEU A 188 7.81 -1.09 -7.52
CA LEU A 188 8.12 -0.02 -6.57
C LEU A 188 6.83 0.65 -6.09
N ILE A 189 6.74 0.85 -4.79
CA ILE A 189 5.67 1.59 -4.12
C ILE A 189 6.30 2.80 -3.43
N SER A 190 5.87 4.01 -3.80
CA SER A 190 6.30 5.27 -3.19
C SER A 190 5.22 5.81 -2.27
N VAL A 191 5.50 5.85 -0.97
CA VAL A 191 4.62 6.39 0.06
C VAL A 191 4.98 7.85 0.29
N LEU A 192 4.04 8.76 0.05
CA LEU A 192 4.21 10.20 0.26
C LEU A 192 3.50 10.63 1.56
N SER A 193 4.16 11.45 2.38
CA SER A 193 3.60 11.88 3.68
C SER A 193 4.01 13.31 4.07
N ASN A 194 3.54 13.76 5.24
CA ASN A 194 4.01 14.99 5.91
C ASN A 194 5.22 14.75 6.85
N ALA A 195 5.79 13.55 6.87
CA ALA A 195 6.94 13.23 7.71
C ALA A 195 8.20 14.00 7.29
N GLU A 196 9.22 14.00 8.17
CA GLU A 196 10.55 14.53 7.86
C GLU A 196 11.16 13.91 6.59
N ASN A 197 10.91 12.62 6.38
CA ASN A 197 11.11 11.88 5.14
C ASN A 197 9.81 11.92 4.32
N PRO A 198 9.63 12.90 3.40
CA PRO A 198 8.37 13.10 2.71
C PRO A 198 8.00 11.95 1.76
N GLN A 199 8.99 11.15 1.33
CA GLN A 199 8.80 9.99 0.48
C GLN A 199 9.58 8.80 1.02
N VAL A 200 8.93 7.65 1.13
CA VAL A 200 9.54 6.35 1.45
C VAL A 200 9.26 5.37 0.33
N LYS A 201 10.26 4.57 -0.05
CA LYS A 201 10.16 3.56 -1.11
C LYS A 201 10.04 2.17 -0.50
N LEU A 202 9.02 1.44 -0.91
CA LEU A 202 8.79 0.02 -0.59
C LEU A 202 8.88 -0.80 -1.88
N TYR A 203 9.32 -2.05 -1.76
CA TYR A 203 9.50 -2.96 -2.89
C TYR A 203 8.81 -4.29 -2.63
N LEU A 204 8.20 -4.85 -3.67
CA LEU A 204 8.02 -6.29 -3.74
C LEU A 204 9.15 -6.85 -4.62
N SER A 205 9.55 -8.08 -4.39
CA SER A 205 10.57 -8.79 -5.16
C SER A 205 10.17 -10.24 -5.31
N GLY A 206 10.50 -10.84 -6.45
CA GLY A 206 10.33 -12.27 -6.68
C GLY A 206 10.28 -12.60 -8.17
N ASP A 207 10.12 -13.87 -8.49
CA ASP A 207 10.12 -14.39 -9.86
C ASP A 207 8.75 -14.95 -10.23
N VAL A 208 8.28 -14.62 -11.44
CA VAL A 208 7.02 -15.14 -11.97
C VAL A 208 7.30 -16.15 -13.07
N LYS A 209 6.86 -17.39 -12.87
CA LYS A 209 6.93 -18.47 -13.86
C LYS A 209 5.80 -18.33 -14.87
N HIS A 210 6.17 -18.35 -16.15
CA HIS A 210 5.20 -18.38 -17.23
C HIS A 210 4.49 -19.73 -17.26
N VAL A 211 3.17 -19.73 -17.13
CA VAL A 211 2.34 -20.94 -17.27
C VAL A 211 1.94 -21.05 -18.73
N PHE A 212 2.55 -22.00 -19.45
CA PHE A 212 2.06 -22.34 -20.78
C PHE A 212 0.73 -23.09 -20.60
N GLU A 213 -0.40 -22.41 -20.78
CA GLU A 213 -1.69 -23.07 -20.93
C GLU A 213 -1.62 -23.97 -22.16
N GLN A 214 -1.36 -25.26 -21.95
CA GLN A 214 -1.54 -26.27 -22.99
C GLN A 214 -3.03 -26.29 -23.31
N SER A 215 -3.38 -25.69 -24.46
CA SER A 215 -4.72 -25.57 -25.00
C SER A 215 -5.53 -26.83 -24.72
N LYS A 216 -6.51 -26.69 -23.84
CA LYS A 216 -7.50 -27.69 -23.44
C LYS A 216 -8.50 -27.89 -24.60
N THR A 217 -8.00 -28.35 -25.75
CA THR A 217 -8.80 -28.57 -26.96
C THR A 217 -8.29 -29.76 -27.77
N ILE A 218 -8.24 -30.96 -27.19
CA ILE A 218 -8.24 -32.20 -27.98
C ILE A 218 -8.94 -33.30 -27.18
N ASP A 219 -10.27 -33.28 -27.08
CA ASP A 219 -11.04 -34.46 -26.61
C ASP A 219 -12.49 -34.50 -27.16
N THR A 220 -12.74 -33.92 -28.35
CA THR A 220 -14.10 -33.99 -28.95
C THR A 220 -14.12 -34.43 -30.42
N VAL A 221 -13.05 -35.06 -30.94
CA VAL A 221 -13.02 -35.54 -32.34
C VAL A 221 -12.81 -37.06 -32.47
N GLN A 222 -12.97 -37.86 -31.40
CA GLN A 222 -12.77 -39.32 -31.48
C GLN A 222 -13.96 -40.18 -30.98
N GLN A 223 -15.19 -39.66 -30.99
CA GLN A 223 -16.41 -40.47 -30.76
C GLN A 223 -17.44 -40.36 -31.90
N GLN A 224 -16.96 -40.22 -33.13
CA GLN A 224 -17.77 -40.44 -34.33
C GLN A 224 -16.94 -41.22 -35.36
N GLN A 225 -16.59 -42.46 -35.02
CA GLN A 225 -16.27 -43.53 -35.98
C GLN A 225 -16.87 -44.84 -35.49
#